data_AF-A0A3P7DSJ6-F1
#
_entry.id   AF-A0A3P7DSJ6-F1
#
_cell.length_a   1.000
_cell.length_b   1.000
_cell.length_c   1.000
_cell.angle_alpha   90.00
_cell.angle_beta   90.00
_cell.angle_gamma   90.00
#
_symmetry.space_group_name_H-M   'P 1'
#
loop_
_entity.id
_entity.type
_entity.pdbx_description
1 polymer ?
#
loop_
_entity_poly.entity_id
_entity_poly.type
_entity_poly.pdbx_seq_one_letter_code
_entity_poly.pdbx_strand_id
1 'polypeptide(L)'
;MVRNQSAERPTNNSAVITKEMEEVTNSGIKSYGKLFAGFGANVVTGSLDVLEALGKKTFEKLTVPEQGSEKRRFIFEPERGQNLSEVLRELRESRAEEAALETSCISKRELTFIDSFEKFSGMLHLEGLEMLSKNHLRKIAPQRRSEVNEIFADDLANTLEEYQENQQENFVEDFKKILLSIVLPYNGSGLMDSYRRCQERLERLSDSSDQIFELFLECLADFTAESVQSVHKLGQLLLITATTVNQEPFSEFHSLIGRQISFFSNQFAQHISAVDTPSEEIEELVTAVFLAAGDSFSYVQQSFRLLRPLLIL
;
A
#
# COMPACT_ATOMS: atom_id res chain seq x y z
N MET A 1 -63.24 41.97 -19.34
CA MET A 1 -63.40 42.28 -20.78
C MET A 1 -62.09 41.92 -21.49
N VAL A 2 -62.15 41.02 -22.49
CA VAL A 2 -61.15 40.68 -23.56
C VAL A 2 -59.74 40.24 -23.07
N ARG A 3 -59.22 39.00 -23.12
CA ARG A 3 -59.26 37.75 -23.94
C ARG A 3 -58.61 37.83 -25.35
N ASN A 4 -57.55 37.00 -25.50
CA ASN A 4 -56.98 36.35 -26.71
C ASN A 4 -56.09 37.21 -27.64
N GLN A 5 -54.80 36.91 -27.85
CA GLN A 5 -54.06 35.76 -28.47
C GLN A 5 -53.60 36.08 -29.92
N SER A 6 -52.40 35.57 -30.27
CA SER A 6 -51.72 35.45 -31.59
C SER A 6 -50.43 36.29 -31.64
N ALA A 7 -49.23 35.76 -31.37
CA ALA A 7 -48.42 34.74 -32.07
C ALA A 7 -47.83 35.23 -33.41
N GLU A 8 -46.55 35.63 -33.39
CA GLU A 8 -45.65 35.61 -34.56
C GLU A 8 -44.19 35.36 -34.12
N ARG A 9 -43.44 34.70 -35.01
CA ARG A 9 -42.29 33.79 -34.80
C ARG A 9 -40.89 34.47 -34.83
N PRO A 10 -39.81 33.75 -34.48
CA PRO A 10 -38.53 34.29 -33.97
C PRO A 10 -37.35 34.20 -34.97
N THR A 11 -36.21 34.84 -34.65
CA THR A 11 -34.85 34.44 -35.09
C THR A 11 -33.75 34.99 -34.16
N ASN A 12 -32.80 34.13 -33.78
CA ASN A 12 -31.38 34.38 -33.42
C ASN A 12 -31.10 35.22 -32.14
N ASN A 13 -30.23 34.84 -31.18
CA ASN A 13 -28.94 34.16 -31.28
C ASN A 13 -28.45 33.69 -29.88
N SER A 14 -27.52 32.71 -29.91
CA SER A 14 -26.52 32.34 -28.88
C SER A 14 -27.00 31.70 -27.57
N ALA A 15 -27.19 30.37 -27.61
CA ALA A 15 -27.10 29.49 -26.46
C ALA A 15 -25.63 29.03 -26.27
N VAL A 16 -25.06 29.27 -25.09
CA VAL A 16 -23.84 28.60 -24.62
C VAL A 16 -24.30 27.28 -24.02
N ILE A 17 -24.07 26.20 -24.78
CA ILE A 17 -24.39 24.84 -24.41
C ILE A 17 -23.25 24.30 -23.55
N THR A 18 -23.61 24.00 -22.30
CA THR A 18 -22.93 23.06 -21.40
C THR A 18 -22.64 21.76 -22.13
N LYS A 19 -21.35 21.42 -22.26
CA LYS A 19 -20.93 20.06 -22.65
C LYS A 19 -21.01 19.17 -21.43
N GLU A 20 -22.01 18.31 -21.45
CA GLU A 20 -22.04 17.04 -20.73
C GLU A 20 -20.77 16.24 -21.04
N MET A 21 -20.13 15.73 -19.99
CA MET A 21 -19.22 14.59 -20.08
C MET A 21 -19.84 13.52 -19.18
N GLU A 22 -20.80 12.81 -19.77
CA GLU A 22 -21.34 11.55 -19.26
C GLU A 22 -20.34 10.41 -19.49
N GLU A 23 -20.30 9.53 -18.49
CA GLU A 23 -20.08 8.08 -18.58
C GLU A 23 -18.87 7.56 -19.34
N VAL A 24 -17.84 7.16 -18.58
CA VAL A 24 -17.43 5.75 -18.62
C VAL A 24 -17.24 5.26 -17.18
N THR A 25 -18.28 4.63 -16.65
CA THR A 25 -18.15 3.68 -15.54
C THR A 25 -17.36 2.48 -16.06
N ASN A 26 -16.08 2.36 -15.69
CA ASN A 26 -15.36 1.09 -15.81
C ASN A 26 -15.16 0.52 -14.41
N SER A 27 -16.11 -0.33 -14.04
CA SER A 27 -15.97 -1.32 -12.99
C SER A 27 -14.76 -2.21 -13.27
N GLY A 28 -13.89 -2.39 -12.27
CA GLY A 28 -12.94 -3.49 -12.24
C GLY A 28 -11.52 -3.14 -12.67
N ILE A 29 -10.80 -2.43 -11.80
CA ILE A 29 -9.35 -2.62 -11.71
C ILE A 29 -9.05 -3.03 -10.28
N LYS A 30 -9.07 -4.35 -10.08
CA LYS A 30 -8.55 -5.01 -8.89
C LYS A 30 -7.00 -5.04 -8.99
N SER A 31 -6.35 -4.80 -7.86
CA SER A 31 -4.93 -5.06 -7.59
C SER A 31 -3.89 -4.06 -8.14
N TYR A 32 -3.58 -3.03 -7.35
CA TYR A 32 -2.42 -2.12 -7.54
C TYR A 32 -1.32 -2.31 -6.48
N GLY A 33 -1.37 -3.35 -5.65
CA GLY A 33 -0.46 -3.50 -4.52
C GLY A 33 0.99 -3.89 -4.86
N LYS A 34 1.34 -4.12 -6.14
CA LYS A 34 2.71 -4.46 -6.57
C LYS A 34 3.59 -3.26 -7.00
N LEU A 35 3.15 -2.02 -6.77
CA LEU A 35 3.85 -0.83 -7.27
C LEU A 35 4.55 0.04 -6.22
N PHE A 36 4.51 -0.33 -4.93
CA PHE A 36 5.19 0.44 -3.87
C PHE A 36 6.54 -0.14 -3.42
N ALA A 37 6.86 -1.38 -3.81
CA ALA A 37 8.16 -1.99 -3.57
C ALA A 37 9.19 -1.51 -4.62
N GLY A 38 9.78 -0.33 -4.43
CA GLY A 38 10.98 0.05 -5.18
C GLY A 38 11.20 1.54 -5.37
N PHE A 39 12.18 2.07 -4.65
CA PHE A 39 12.84 3.39 -4.80
C PHE A 39 12.09 4.61 -4.27
N GLY A 40 12.71 5.23 -3.26
CA GLY A 40 12.33 6.51 -2.70
C GLY A 40 12.35 7.67 -3.70
N ALA A 41 11.60 8.70 -3.30
CA ALA A 41 11.67 10.10 -3.75
C ALA A 41 10.94 10.55 -5.03
N ASN A 42 10.02 9.78 -5.64
CA ASN A 42 9.08 10.36 -6.61
C ASN A 42 7.63 10.08 -6.21
N VAL A 43 6.98 11.10 -5.65
CA VAL A 43 5.53 11.14 -5.43
C VAL A 43 4.86 11.19 -6.81
N VAL A 44 4.38 10.03 -7.27
CA VAL A 44 3.61 9.91 -8.51
C VAL A 44 2.15 10.17 -8.16
N THR A 45 1.63 11.32 -8.59
CA THR A 45 0.36 11.90 -8.12
C THR A 45 -0.89 11.34 -8.80
N GLY A 46 -0.76 10.55 -9.87
CA GLY A 46 -1.88 9.96 -10.60
C GLY A 46 -1.52 8.70 -11.39
N SER A 47 -2.54 7.97 -11.86
CA SER A 47 -2.37 6.74 -12.65
C SER A 47 -1.70 6.97 -14.01
N LEU A 48 -1.91 8.14 -14.62
CA LEU A 48 -1.22 8.55 -15.85
C LEU A 48 0.28 8.72 -15.59
N ASP A 49 0.64 9.37 -14.49
CA ASP A 49 2.03 9.59 -14.10
C ASP A 49 2.73 8.26 -13.82
N VAL A 50 2.02 7.26 -13.25
CA VAL A 50 2.52 5.89 -13.08
C VAL A 50 2.77 5.24 -14.44
N LEU A 51 1.82 5.35 -15.37
CA LEU A 51 1.96 4.80 -16.72
C LEU A 51 3.09 5.47 -17.51
N GLU A 52 3.29 6.78 -17.35
CA GLU A 52 4.41 7.51 -17.94
C GLU A 52 5.74 7.06 -17.36
N ALA A 53 5.85 6.99 -16.04
CA ALA A 53 7.06 6.52 -15.36
C ALA A 53 7.42 5.08 -15.79
N LEU A 54 6.42 4.20 -15.84
CA LEU A 54 6.57 2.84 -16.34
C LEU A 54 7.00 2.84 -17.81
N GLY A 55 6.29 3.56 -18.67
CA GLY A 55 6.56 3.64 -20.10
C GLY A 55 7.96 4.19 -20.41
N LYS A 56 8.40 5.23 -19.69
CA LYS A 56 9.74 5.82 -19.80
C LYS A 56 10.80 4.81 -19.39
N LYS A 57 10.64 4.13 -18.26
CA LYS A 57 11.58 3.11 -17.77
C LYS A 57 11.67 1.93 -18.73
N THR A 58 10.54 1.49 -19.31
CA THR A 58 10.49 0.46 -20.35
C THR A 58 11.23 0.93 -21.61
N PHE A 59 11.01 2.15 -22.07
CA PHE A 59 11.71 2.71 -23.23
C PHE A 59 13.23 2.80 -23.00
N GLU A 60 13.66 3.24 -21.82
CA GLU A 60 15.08 3.32 -21.45
C GLU A 60 15.73 1.94 -21.37
N LYS A 61 15.05 0.92 -20.82
CA LYS A 61 15.54 -0.46 -20.75
C LYS A 61 15.61 -1.17 -22.11
N LEU A 62 14.76 -0.79 -23.06
CA LEU A 62 14.68 -1.41 -24.39
C LEU A 62 15.51 -0.69 -25.45
N THR A 63 16.10 0.47 -25.15
CA THR A 63 16.84 1.26 -26.12
C THR A 63 18.21 1.70 -25.64
N VAL A 64 19.19 1.67 -26.54
CA VAL A 64 20.57 2.13 -26.31
C VAL A 64 20.86 3.38 -27.15
N PRO A 65 21.60 4.37 -26.63
CA PRO A 65 21.98 5.56 -27.38
C PRO A 65 22.86 5.18 -28.58
N GLU A 66 22.52 5.66 -29.78
CA GLU A 66 23.39 5.49 -30.95
C GLU A 66 24.63 6.40 -30.84
N GLN A 67 25.82 5.88 -31.18
CA GLN A 67 27.04 6.67 -31.10
C GLN A 67 26.94 7.94 -31.98
N GLY A 68 26.95 9.11 -31.34
CA GLY A 68 26.93 10.41 -32.00
C GLY A 68 25.54 10.95 -32.39
N SER A 69 24.44 10.32 -31.95
CA SER A 69 23.09 10.84 -32.14
C SER A 69 22.29 10.85 -30.83
N GLU A 70 21.35 11.79 -30.68
CA GLU A 70 20.35 11.75 -29.60
C GLU A 70 19.32 10.61 -29.77
N LYS A 71 19.34 9.95 -30.94
CA LYS A 71 18.49 8.80 -31.22
C LYS A 71 18.92 7.60 -30.39
N ARG A 72 17.93 6.89 -29.86
CA ARG A 72 18.13 5.59 -29.23
C ARG A 72 17.61 4.51 -30.16
N ARG A 73 18.38 3.46 -30.37
CA ARG A 73 17.96 2.27 -31.13
C ARG A 73 17.46 1.20 -30.18
N PHE A 74 16.53 0.36 -30.63
CA PHE A 74 16.10 -0.77 -29.83
C PHE A 74 17.24 -1.80 -29.72
N ILE A 75 17.39 -2.41 -28.54
CA ILE A 75 18.43 -3.42 -28.31
C ILE A 75 18.27 -4.65 -29.23
N PHE A 76 17.05 -4.90 -29.72
CA PHE A 76 16.71 -6.00 -30.63
C PHE A 76 16.75 -5.59 -32.12
N GLU A 77 17.15 -4.36 -32.43
CA GLU A 77 17.23 -3.88 -33.81
C GLU A 77 18.50 -4.41 -34.50
N PRO A 78 18.39 -5.27 -35.52
CA PRO A 78 19.55 -5.90 -36.14
C PRO A 78 20.45 -4.89 -36.85
N GLU A 79 21.76 -5.04 -36.70
CA GLU A 79 22.72 -4.31 -37.55
C GLU A 79 22.74 -4.90 -38.96
N ARG A 80 23.25 -4.13 -39.94
CA ARG A 80 23.29 -4.58 -41.33
C ARG A 80 24.04 -5.92 -41.45
N GLY A 81 23.30 -6.96 -41.84
CA GLY A 81 23.83 -8.31 -42.07
C GLY A 81 23.51 -9.31 -40.96
N GLN A 82 23.04 -8.87 -39.80
CA GLN A 82 22.58 -9.76 -38.73
C GLN A 82 21.13 -10.19 -38.97
N ASN A 83 20.82 -11.43 -38.60
CA ASN A 83 19.44 -11.88 -38.54
C ASN A 83 18.85 -11.59 -37.15
N LEU A 84 17.55 -11.31 -37.10
CA LEU A 84 16.86 -11.01 -35.83
C LEU A 84 16.98 -12.17 -34.82
N SER A 85 17.03 -13.41 -35.28
CA SER A 85 17.18 -14.59 -34.42
C SER A 85 18.52 -14.64 -33.68
N GLU A 86 19.62 -14.21 -34.30
CA GLU A 86 20.95 -14.15 -33.69
C GLU A 86 20.98 -13.06 -32.63
N VAL A 87 20.46 -11.87 -32.96
CA VAL A 87 20.36 -10.75 -32.01
C VAL A 87 19.52 -11.16 -30.80
N LEU A 88 18.35 -11.78 -31.01
CA LEU A 88 17.51 -12.25 -29.92
C LEU A 88 18.15 -13.37 -29.10
N ARG A 89 18.94 -14.25 -29.72
CA ARG A 89 19.68 -15.29 -29.01
C ARG A 89 20.80 -14.69 -28.15
N GLU A 90 21.60 -13.78 -28.71
CA GLU A 90 22.66 -13.07 -28.00
C GLU A 90 22.09 -12.26 -26.83
N LEU A 91 20.99 -11.52 -27.05
CA LEU A 91 20.27 -10.83 -25.99
C LEU A 91 19.74 -11.78 -24.92
N ARG A 92 19.26 -12.97 -25.29
CA ARG A 92 18.80 -13.97 -24.32
C ARG A 92 19.95 -14.53 -23.49
N GLU A 93 21.10 -14.79 -24.12
CA GLU A 93 22.30 -15.31 -23.45
C GLU A 93 22.90 -14.25 -22.51
N SER A 94 23.07 -13.00 -22.97
CA SER A 94 23.54 -11.91 -22.13
C SER A 94 22.59 -11.59 -20.98
N ARG A 95 21.27 -11.64 -21.22
CA ARG A 95 20.26 -11.51 -20.15
C ARG A 95 20.21 -12.72 -19.22
N ALA A 96 20.57 -13.92 -19.67
CA ALA A 96 20.65 -15.09 -18.79
C ALA A 96 21.89 -15.01 -17.89
N GLU A 97 23.00 -14.47 -18.39
CA GLU A 97 24.19 -14.15 -17.60
C GLU A 97 23.91 -13.01 -16.61
N GLU A 98 23.31 -11.90 -17.08
CA GLU A 98 22.84 -10.82 -16.20
C GLU A 98 21.83 -11.34 -15.19
N ALA A 99 20.86 -12.17 -15.60
CA ALA A 99 19.89 -12.75 -14.68
C ALA A 99 20.57 -13.69 -13.69
N ALA A 100 21.58 -14.47 -14.08
CA ALA A 100 22.33 -15.33 -13.15
C ALA A 100 23.12 -14.51 -12.12
N LEU A 101 23.63 -13.34 -12.51
CA LEU A 101 24.30 -12.37 -11.64
C LEU A 101 23.30 -11.55 -10.80
N GLU A 102 22.14 -11.19 -11.36
CA GLU A 102 21.01 -10.52 -10.72
C GLU A 102 20.09 -11.51 -9.99
N THR A 103 20.39 -12.82 -9.99
CA THR A 103 19.64 -13.79 -9.19
C THR A 103 20.09 -13.61 -7.73
N SER A 104 19.74 -12.45 -7.17
CA SER A 104 19.63 -12.22 -5.75
C SER A 104 18.82 -13.37 -5.16
N CYS A 105 19.20 -13.79 -3.96
CA CYS A 105 18.48 -14.82 -3.23
C CYS A 105 17.01 -14.43 -3.04
N ILE A 106 16.67 -13.15 -3.11
CA ILE A 106 15.29 -12.63 -3.06
C ILE A 106 14.48 -13.02 -4.29
N SER A 107 15.01 -12.91 -5.50
CA SER A 107 14.29 -13.24 -6.74
C SER A 107 13.96 -14.72 -6.92
N LYS A 108 14.61 -15.61 -6.16
CA LYS A 108 14.27 -17.04 -6.10
C LYS A 108 13.04 -17.32 -5.22
N ARG A 109 12.61 -16.37 -4.39
CA ARG A 109 11.54 -16.58 -3.41
C ARG A 109 10.19 -16.31 -4.06
N GLU A 110 9.34 -17.33 -4.12
CA GLU A 110 8.01 -17.26 -4.74
C GLU A 110 6.99 -16.45 -3.91
N LEU A 111 7.31 -16.14 -2.65
CA LEU A 111 6.39 -15.50 -1.70
C LEU A 111 6.83 -14.07 -1.38
N THR A 112 5.95 -13.11 -1.62
CA THR A 112 6.12 -11.72 -1.21
C THR A 112 5.20 -11.38 -0.04
N PHE A 113 5.47 -10.26 0.67
CA PHE A 113 4.58 -9.77 1.73
C PHE A 113 3.12 -9.67 1.25
N ILE A 114 2.90 -9.21 0.01
CA ILE A 114 1.54 -9.00 -0.50
C ILE A 114 0.78 -10.30 -0.71
N ASP A 115 1.46 -11.37 -1.13
CA ASP A 115 0.82 -12.68 -1.31
C ASP A 115 0.33 -13.22 0.05
N SER A 116 1.15 -13.06 1.10
CA SER A 116 0.77 -13.39 2.48
C SER A 116 -0.35 -12.47 2.99
N PHE A 117 -0.32 -11.18 2.69
CA PHE A 117 -1.36 -10.23 3.11
C PHE A 117 -2.72 -10.53 2.48
N GLU A 118 -2.73 -10.94 1.20
CA GLU A 118 -3.95 -11.42 0.53
C GLU A 118 -4.47 -12.72 1.14
N LYS A 119 -3.58 -13.67 1.48
CA LYS A 119 -3.92 -14.92 2.19
C LYS A 119 -4.65 -14.65 3.52
N PHE A 120 -4.27 -13.60 4.26
CA PHE A 120 -4.95 -13.19 5.50
C PHE A 120 -6.15 -12.24 5.26
N SER A 121 -6.64 -12.11 4.03
CA SER A 121 -7.79 -11.26 3.66
C SER A 121 -7.62 -9.76 3.97
N GLY A 122 -6.37 -9.28 4.09
CA GLY A 122 -6.08 -7.88 4.39
C GLY A 122 -6.65 -6.93 3.33
N MET A 123 -6.52 -7.30 2.05
CA MET A 123 -7.10 -6.53 0.93
C MET A 123 -8.62 -6.43 1.00
N LEU A 124 -9.31 -7.52 1.37
CA LEU A 124 -10.76 -7.55 1.49
C LEU A 124 -11.25 -6.56 2.58
N HIS A 125 -10.51 -6.42 3.67
CA HIS A 125 -10.84 -5.45 4.71
C HIS A 125 -10.59 -3.99 4.27
N LEU A 126 -9.53 -3.73 3.49
CA LEU A 126 -9.29 -2.41 2.90
C LEU A 126 -10.40 -2.03 1.91
N GLU A 127 -10.77 -2.92 0.99
CA GLU A 127 -11.85 -2.68 0.01
C GLU A 127 -13.18 -2.40 0.72
N GLY A 128 -13.49 -3.18 1.77
CA GLY A 128 -14.68 -2.97 2.59
C GLY A 128 -14.68 -1.61 3.28
N LEU A 129 -13.56 -1.21 3.90
CA LEU A 129 -13.42 0.08 4.55
C LEU A 129 -13.47 1.24 3.53
N GLU A 130 -12.89 1.07 2.35
CA GLU A 130 -12.96 2.05 1.26
C GLU A 130 -14.40 2.27 0.80
N MET A 131 -15.20 1.20 0.69
CA MET A 131 -16.62 1.30 0.35
C MET A 131 -17.39 2.11 1.41
N LEU A 132 -17.16 1.84 2.70
CA LEU A 132 -17.78 2.60 3.80
C LEU A 132 -17.37 4.07 3.77
N SER A 133 -16.07 4.31 3.61
CA SER A 133 -15.45 5.64 3.55
C SER A 133 -16.03 6.49 2.42
N LYS A 134 -16.03 5.95 1.19
CA LYS A 134 -16.59 6.64 0.00
C LYS A 134 -18.08 6.92 0.14
N ASN A 135 -18.85 5.97 0.69
CA ASN A 135 -20.28 6.15 0.88
C ASN A 135 -20.57 7.26 1.90
N HIS A 136 -19.85 7.28 3.02
CA HIS A 136 -20.03 8.29 4.05
C HIS A 136 -19.50 9.66 3.64
N LEU A 137 -18.36 9.74 2.94
CA LEU A 137 -17.79 11.00 2.44
C LEU A 137 -18.76 11.76 1.52
N ARG A 138 -19.61 11.05 0.76
CA ARG A 138 -20.67 11.66 -0.06
C ARG A 138 -21.76 12.35 0.78
N LYS A 139 -21.97 11.91 2.02
CA LYS A 139 -22.95 12.48 2.97
C LYS A 139 -22.39 13.68 3.74
N ILE A 140 -21.07 13.79 3.86
CA ILE A 140 -20.40 14.95 4.49
C ILE A 140 -20.58 16.19 3.62
N ALA A 141 -21.05 17.28 4.24
CA ALA A 141 -21.22 18.58 3.59
C ALA A 141 -19.90 19.06 2.95
N PRO A 142 -19.91 19.60 1.71
CA PRO A 142 -18.68 19.98 1.01
C PRO A 142 -17.75 20.90 1.81
N GLN A 143 -18.30 21.79 2.65
CA GLN A 143 -17.53 22.71 3.48
C GLN A 143 -16.70 22.01 4.58
N ARG A 144 -17.14 20.83 5.05
CA ARG A 144 -16.46 20.05 6.09
C ARG A 144 -15.45 19.05 5.52
N ARG A 145 -15.38 18.89 4.20
CA ARG A 145 -14.49 17.88 3.59
C ARG A 145 -13.01 18.19 3.77
N SER A 146 -12.64 19.45 3.96
CA SER A 146 -11.26 19.81 4.31
C SER A 146 -10.88 19.27 5.70
N GLU A 147 -11.80 19.27 6.67
CA GLU A 147 -11.58 18.75 8.03
C GLU A 147 -11.15 17.28 7.99
N VAL A 148 -11.66 16.49 7.03
CA VAL A 148 -11.34 15.07 6.86
C VAL A 148 -9.84 14.85 6.75
N ASN A 149 -9.14 15.66 5.95
CA ASN A 149 -7.72 15.45 5.66
C ASN A 149 -6.81 15.86 6.81
N GLU A 150 -7.29 16.73 7.71
CA GLU A 150 -6.55 17.23 8.86
C GLU A 150 -6.52 16.23 10.04
N ILE A 151 -7.45 15.27 10.08
CA ILE A 151 -7.56 14.30 11.18
C ILE A 151 -6.29 13.44 11.26
N PHE A 152 -5.51 13.62 12.33
CA PHE A 152 -4.19 13.00 12.54
C PHE A 152 -3.33 13.04 11.25
N ALA A 153 -3.25 14.22 10.63
CA ALA A 153 -2.46 14.49 9.42
C ALA A 153 -0.98 14.15 9.61
N ASP A 154 -0.40 14.67 10.68
CA ASP A 154 1.02 14.50 11.01
C ASP A 154 1.35 13.03 11.25
N ASP A 155 0.57 12.32 12.09
CA ASP A 155 0.80 10.90 12.37
C ASP A 155 0.78 10.01 11.12
N LEU A 156 -0.05 10.33 10.13
CA LEU A 156 -0.15 9.58 8.87
C LEU A 156 0.85 10.03 7.79
N ALA A 157 1.60 11.10 8.04
CA ALA A 157 2.74 11.49 7.22
C ALA A 157 4.02 10.78 7.65
N ASN A 158 4.09 10.34 8.92
CA ASN A 158 5.24 9.67 9.48
C ASN A 158 5.61 8.40 8.71
N THR A 159 6.91 8.13 8.60
CA THR A 159 7.39 6.84 8.08
C THR A 159 7.56 5.82 9.20
N LEU A 160 7.73 4.54 8.87
CA LEU A 160 7.96 3.50 9.88
C LEU A 160 9.24 3.77 10.71
N GLU A 161 10.23 4.46 10.13
CA GLU A 161 11.48 4.83 10.79
C GLU A 161 11.27 5.71 12.05
N GLU A 162 10.16 6.45 12.10
CA GLU A 162 9.83 7.32 13.24
C GLU A 162 9.32 6.55 14.46
N TYR A 163 8.99 5.26 14.27
CA TYR A 163 8.52 4.36 15.32
C TYR A 163 9.61 3.38 15.79
N GLN A 164 10.88 3.70 15.56
CA GLN A 164 12.01 2.92 16.05
C GLN A 164 12.14 3.08 17.58
N GLU A 165 11.49 2.18 18.32
CA GLU A 165 11.66 2.07 19.77
C GLU A 165 12.40 0.77 20.13
N ASN A 166 13.43 0.88 20.97
CA ASN A 166 14.24 -0.25 21.44
C ASN A 166 13.60 -1.00 22.62
N GLN A 167 12.41 -0.58 23.07
CA GLN A 167 11.74 -1.15 24.23
C GLN A 167 10.55 -1.97 23.79
N GLN A 168 10.43 -3.17 24.37
CA GLN A 168 9.24 -3.97 24.16
C GLN A 168 8.09 -3.36 24.95
N GLU A 169 7.11 -2.83 24.22
CA GLU A 169 5.86 -2.34 24.79
C GLU A 169 4.95 -3.49 25.22
N ASN A 170 4.08 -3.21 26.19
CA ASN A 170 3.00 -4.13 26.53
C ASN A 170 1.81 -3.90 25.58
N PHE A 171 2.00 -4.32 24.32
CA PHE A 171 1.04 -4.13 23.24
C PHE A 171 -0.41 -4.47 23.65
N VAL A 172 -0.60 -5.59 24.35
CA VAL A 172 -1.94 -6.06 24.75
C VAL A 172 -2.59 -5.12 25.77
N GLU A 173 -1.83 -4.62 26.75
CA GLU A 173 -2.37 -3.68 27.74
C GLU A 173 -2.63 -2.32 27.14
N ASP A 174 -1.71 -1.80 26.33
CA ASP A 174 -1.84 -0.48 25.73
C ASP A 174 -2.96 -0.45 24.68
N PHE A 175 -3.09 -1.50 23.88
CA PHE A 175 -4.22 -1.63 22.97
C PHE A 175 -5.57 -1.69 23.71
N LYS A 176 -5.65 -2.41 24.84
CA LYS A 176 -6.87 -2.42 25.67
C LYS A 176 -7.21 -1.03 26.22
N LYS A 177 -6.21 -0.25 26.68
CA LYS A 177 -6.43 1.13 27.15
C LYS A 177 -6.99 1.99 26.02
N ILE A 178 -6.41 1.89 24.82
CA ILE A 178 -6.88 2.61 23.63
C ILE A 178 -8.33 2.25 23.30
N LEU A 179 -8.68 0.96 23.28
CA LEU A 179 -10.05 0.51 23.01
C LEU A 179 -11.07 1.04 24.02
N LEU A 180 -10.69 1.10 25.31
CA LEU A 180 -11.52 1.71 26.35
C LEU A 180 -11.74 3.20 26.10
N SER A 181 -10.73 3.93 25.61
CA SER A 181 -10.82 5.35 25.27
C SER A 181 -11.63 5.63 24.00
N ILE A 182 -11.74 4.67 23.06
CA ILE A 182 -12.57 4.81 21.85
C ILE A 182 -14.07 4.71 22.17
N VAL A 183 -14.46 4.00 23.24
CA VAL A 183 -15.86 3.87 23.70
C VAL A 183 -16.79 3.21 22.65
N LEU A 184 -16.29 2.24 21.89
CA LEU A 184 -17.08 1.41 20.98
C LEU A 184 -17.14 -0.04 21.47
N PRO A 185 -18.20 -0.81 21.14
CA PRO A 185 -18.33 -2.21 21.54
C PRO A 185 -17.43 -3.14 20.71
N TYR A 186 -16.12 -2.90 20.75
CA TYR A 186 -15.08 -3.68 20.10
C TYR A 186 -14.06 -4.17 21.13
N ASN A 187 -13.77 -5.48 21.11
CA ASN A 187 -12.88 -6.10 22.09
C ASN A 187 -11.44 -6.32 21.59
N GLY A 188 -11.16 -6.11 20.30
CA GLY A 188 -9.82 -6.25 19.74
C GLY A 188 -9.23 -7.67 19.75
N SER A 189 -10.03 -8.72 19.93
CA SER A 189 -9.48 -10.07 20.18
C SER A 189 -8.61 -10.59 19.04
N GLY A 190 -9.03 -10.40 17.78
CA GLY A 190 -8.29 -10.90 16.60
C GLY A 190 -6.87 -10.35 16.52
N LEU A 191 -6.70 -9.03 16.67
CA LEU A 191 -5.38 -8.38 16.69
C LEU A 191 -4.53 -8.79 17.88
N MET A 192 -5.12 -8.90 19.08
CA MET A 192 -4.38 -9.39 20.25
C MET A 192 -3.96 -10.86 20.10
N ASP A 193 -4.79 -11.69 19.50
CA ASP A 193 -4.48 -13.10 19.24
C ASP A 193 -3.38 -13.21 18.17
N SER A 194 -3.42 -12.38 17.13
CA SER A 194 -2.37 -12.28 16.12
C SER A 194 -1.03 -11.87 16.71
N TYR A 195 -1.01 -10.84 17.56
CA TYR A 195 0.18 -10.43 18.30
C TYR A 195 0.78 -11.62 19.09
N ARG A 196 -0.03 -12.35 19.85
CA ARG A 196 0.45 -13.51 20.62
C ARG A 196 1.00 -14.62 19.72
N ARG A 197 0.33 -14.93 18.60
CA ARG A 197 0.84 -15.89 17.60
C ARG A 197 2.20 -15.46 17.05
N CYS A 198 2.38 -14.17 16.75
CA CYS A 198 3.65 -13.64 16.27
C CYS A 198 4.76 -13.77 17.32
N GLN A 199 4.46 -13.48 18.59
CA GLN A 199 5.43 -13.68 19.69
C GLN A 199 5.81 -15.15 19.86
N GLU A 200 4.83 -16.06 19.89
CA GLU A 200 5.09 -17.50 20.02
C GLU A 200 5.95 -18.05 18.86
N ARG A 201 5.75 -17.51 17.65
CA ARG A 201 6.56 -17.85 16.47
C ARG A 201 7.98 -17.31 16.55
N LEU A 202 8.14 -16.09 17.07
CA LEU A 202 9.45 -15.48 17.31
C LEU A 202 10.28 -16.25 18.35
N GLU A 203 9.65 -16.91 19.31
CA GLU A 203 10.33 -17.79 20.28
C GLU A 203 10.78 -19.14 19.69
N ARG A 204 10.25 -19.52 18.52
CA ARG A 204 10.46 -20.84 17.88
C ARG A 204 11.08 -20.70 16.49
N LEU A 205 12.10 -19.86 16.38
CA LEU A 205 12.79 -19.64 15.13
C LEU A 205 13.65 -20.84 14.72
N SER A 206 13.75 -21.04 13.42
CA SER A 206 14.61 -22.04 12.78
C SER A 206 16.06 -21.54 12.71
N ASP A 207 17.01 -22.44 12.40
CA ASP A 207 18.41 -22.08 12.12
C ASP A 207 18.62 -21.66 10.66
N SER A 208 17.56 -21.65 9.84
CA SER A 208 17.62 -21.25 8.43
C SER A 208 17.11 -19.81 8.25
N SER A 209 17.96 -18.95 7.69
CA SER A 209 17.65 -17.54 7.39
C SER A 209 16.44 -17.40 6.46
N ASP A 210 16.29 -18.28 5.46
CA ASP A 210 15.12 -18.33 4.58
C ASP A 210 13.82 -18.66 5.33
N GLN A 211 13.84 -19.67 6.21
CA GLN A 211 12.66 -20.03 7.00
C GLN A 211 12.28 -18.94 8.01
N ILE A 212 13.27 -18.28 8.61
CA ILE A 212 13.05 -17.11 9.46
C ILE A 212 12.36 -15.99 8.66
N PHE A 213 12.81 -15.74 7.43
CA PHE A 213 12.22 -14.72 6.57
C PHE A 213 10.79 -15.05 6.12
N GLU A 214 10.52 -16.30 5.75
CA GLU A 214 9.14 -16.75 5.43
C GLU A 214 8.22 -16.58 6.64
N LEU A 215 8.69 -16.97 7.83
CA LEU A 215 7.94 -16.79 9.08
C LEU A 215 7.70 -15.31 9.40
N PHE A 216 8.69 -14.45 9.14
CA PHE A 216 8.54 -13.00 9.26
C PHE A 216 7.42 -12.48 8.34
N LEU A 217 7.42 -12.86 7.05
CA LEU A 217 6.38 -12.43 6.12
C LEU A 217 4.98 -12.89 6.57
N GLU A 218 4.85 -14.12 7.07
CA GLU A 218 3.58 -14.60 7.60
C GLU A 218 3.12 -13.86 8.86
N CYS A 219 4.03 -13.63 9.83
CA CYS A 219 3.73 -12.88 11.05
C CYS A 219 3.33 -11.44 10.74
N LEU A 220 4.12 -10.77 9.88
CA LEU A 220 3.85 -9.40 9.48
C LEU A 220 2.50 -9.31 8.77
N ALA A 221 2.22 -10.19 7.80
CA ALA A 221 0.96 -10.19 7.07
C ALA A 221 -0.27 -10.47 7.96
N ASP A 222 -0.20 -11.44 8.87
CA ASP A 222 -1.28 -11.73 9.85
C ASP A 222 -1.56 -10.50 10.71
N PHE A 223 -0.51 -9.92 11.30
CA PHE A 223 -0.63 -8.76 12.18
C PHE A 223 -1.19 -7.53 11.45
N THR A 224 -0.75 -7.27 10.23
CA THR A 224 -1.24 -6.16 9.40
C THR A 224 -2.69 -6.37 8.98
N ALA A 225 -3.06 -7.58 8.57
CA ALA A 225 -4.43 -7.89 8.19
C ALA A 225 -5.39 -7.71 9.37
N GLU A 226 -5.04 -8.19 10.57
CA GLU A 226 -5.85 -8.00 11.78
C GLU A 226 -5.87 -6.54 12.26
N SER A 227 -4.81 -5.77 12.01
CA SER A 227 -4.77 -4.32 12.27
C SER A 227 -5.77 -3.59 11.36
N VAL A 228 -5.71 -3.83 10.05
CA VAL A 228 -6.66 -3.30 9.06
C VAL A 228 -8.08 -3.75 9.37
N GLN A 229 -8.27 -5.02 9.72
CA GLN A 229 -9.57 -5.55 10.12
C GLN A 229 -10.14 -4.84 11.35
N SER A 230 -9.29 -4.53 12.34
CA SER A 230 -9.67 -3.78 13.53
C SER A 230 -10.16 -2.38 13.19
N VAL A 231 -9.41 -1.66 12.34
CA VAL A 231 -9.82 -0.35 11.82
C VAL A 231 -11.14 -0.43 11.05
N HIS A 232 -11.31 -1.46 10.20
CA HIS A 232 -12.55 -1.69 9.46
C HIS A 232 -13.75 -1.95 10.38
N LYS A 233 -13.60 -2.81 11.40
CA LYS A 233 -14.65 -3.07 12.41
C LYS A 233 -15.01 -1.81 13.20
N LEU A 234 -14.02 -1.02 13.62
CA LEU A 234 -14.24 0.26 14.27
C LEU A 234 -15.00 1.23 13.36
N GLY A 235 -14.63 1.31 12.07
CA GLY A 235 -15.35 2.09 11.06
C GLY A 235 -16.83 1.67 10.90
N GLN A 236 -17.12 0.37 10.90
CA GLN A 236 -18.49 -0.14 10.90
C GLN A 236 -19.25 0.26 12.16
N LEU A 237 -18.62 0.11 13.33
CA LEU A 237 -19.24 0.45 14.62
C LEU A 237 -19.53 1.94 14.74
N LEU A 238 -18.63 2.83 14.29
CA LEU A 238 -18.88 4.27 14.23
C LEU A 238 -20.18 4.61 13.49
N LEU A 239 -20.39 3.98 12.33
CA LEU A 239 -21.59 4.19 11.52
C LEU A 239 -22.85 3.57 12.15
N ILE A 240 -22.72 2.41 12.79
CA ILE A 240 -23.85 1.71 13.42
C ILE A 240 -24.31 2.43 14.69
N THR A 241 -23.37 2.82 15.55
CA THR A 241 -23.68 3.49 16.82
C THR A 241 -23.96 4.97 16.65
N ALA A 242 -23.59 5.57 15.51
CA ALA A 242 -23.68 7.00 15.24
C ALA A 242 -23.07 7.85 16.38
N THR A 243 -22.03 7.32 17.03
CA THR A 243 -21.43 7.93 18.22
C THR A 243 -20.23 8.78 17.82
N THR A 244 -20.25 10.05 18.19
CA THR A 244 -19.08 10.93 18.08
C THR A 244 -18.01 10.47 19.08
N VAL A 245 -16.81 10.17 18.58
CA VAL A 245 -15.68 9.68 19.37
C VAL A 245 -14.54 10.71 19.40
N ASN A 246 -13.66 10.64 20.39
CA ASN A 246 -12.39 11.37 20.34
C ASN A 246 -11.50 10.75 19.23
N GLN A 247 -10.77 11.60 18.51
CA GLN A 247 -9.87 11.20 17.44
C GLN A 247 -8.50 10.75 17.98
N GLU A 248 -8.07 11.29 19.12
CA GLU A 248 -6.76 11.01 19.75
C GLU A 248 -6.50 9.50 19.98
N PRO A 249 -7.44 8.69 20.51
CA PRO A 249 -7.22 7.25 20.64
C PRO A 249 -6.98 6.50 19.32
N PHE A 250 -7.43 7.03 18.17
CA PHE A 250 -7.14 6.43 16.87
C PHE A 250 -5.72 6.75 16.40
N SER A 251 -5.21 7.95 16.71
CA SER A 251 -3.80 8.30 16.49
C SER A 251 -2.90 7.43 17.38
N GLU A 252 -3.23 7.27 18.66
CA GLU A 252 -2.52 6.35 19.57
C GLU A 252 -2.54 4.91 19.03
N PHE A 253 -3.69 4.46 18.50
CA PHE A 253 -3.80 3.14 17.89
C PHE A 253 -2.85 2.99 16.70
N HIS A 254 -2.85 3.96 15.78
CA HIS A 254 -1.96 3.97 14.63
C HIS A 254 -0.49 3.89 15.04
N SER A 255 -0.09 4.72 16.02
CA SER A 255 1.28 4.77 16.54
C SER A 255 1.69 3.48 17.27
N LEU A 256 0.76 2.83 17.99
CA LEU A 256 1.01 1.52 18.60
C LEU A 256 1.28 0.43 17.53
N ILE A 257 0.53 0.43 16.42
CA ILE A 257 0.77 -0.51 15.31
C ILE A 257 2.14 -0.25 14.66
N GLY A 258 2.49 1.01 14.41
CA GLY A 258 3.79 1.39 13.84
C GLY A 258 4.96 0.88 14.68
N ARG A 259 4.92 1.10 16.00
CA ARG A 259 5.95 0.63 16.95
C ARG A 259 6.02 -0.90 16.98
N GLN A 260 4.88 -1.59 16.91
CA GLN A 260 4.85 -3.05 16.92
C GLN A 260 5.39 -3.67 15.62
N ILE A 261 5.11 -3.08 14.45
CA ILE A 261 5.69 -3.50 13.17
C ILE A 261 7.21 -3.29 13.18
N SER A 262 7.66 -2.13 13.67
CA SER A 262 9.08 -1.82 13.84
C SER A 262 9.77 -2.83 14.75
N PHE A 263 9.17 -3.14 15.91
CA PHE A 263 9.68 -4.15 16.84
C PHE A 263 9.84 -5.53 16.17
N PHE A 264 8.80 -6.03 15.48
CA PHE A 264 8.89 -7.32 14.79
C PHE A 264 9.99 -7.31 13.72
N SER A 265 10.07 -6.27 12.90
CA SER A 265 11.10 -6.17 11.86
C SER A 265 12.52 -6.21 12.45
N ASN A 266 12.77 -5.48 13.54
CA ASN A 266 14.06 -5.48 14.22
C ASN A 266 14.42 -6.85 14.81
N GLN A 267 13.47 -7.51 15.48
CA GLN A 267 13.71 -8.84 16.06
C GLN A 267 14.05 -9.87 14.99
N PHE A 268 13.25 -9.95 13.92
CA PHE A 268 13.50 -10.89 12.83
C PHE A 268 14.81 -10.55 12.09
N ALA A 269 15.12 -9.28 11.84
CA ALA A 269 16.40 -8.87 11.24
C ALA A 269 17.61 -9.26 12.11
N GLN A 270 17.52 -9.10 13.43
CA GLN A 270 18.57 -9.53 14.36
C GLN A 270 18.78 -11.04 14.33
N HIS A 271 17.69 -11.83 14.30
CA HIS A 271 17.79 -13.28 14.19
C HIS A 271 18.38 -13.74 12.85
N ILE A 272 17.96 -13.14 11.73
CA ILE A 272 18.56 -13.42 10.41
C ILE A 272 20.06 -13.09 10.42
N SER A 273 20.44 -11.95 11.02
CA SER A 273 21.84 -11.52 11.13
C SER A 273 22.71 -12.43 11.99
N ALA A 274 22.09 -13.24 12.87
CA ALA A 274 22.79 -14.16 13.76
C ALA A 274 22.99 -15.57 13.15
N VAL A 275 22.38 -15.87 12.00
CA VAL A 275 22.53 -17.16 11.31
C VAL A 275 23.90 -17.22 10.61
N ASP A 276 24.55 -18.39 10.63
CA ASP A 276 25.81 -18.65 9.92
C ASP A 276 25.58 -18.84 8.41
N THR A 277 25.26 -17.74 7.72
CA THR A 277 24.98 -17.64 6.27
C THR A 277 25.93 -16.62 5.63
N PRO A 278 26.29 -16.70 4.33
CA PRO A 278 27.12 -15.68 3.69
C PRO A 278 26.59 -14.26 3.90
N SER A 279 27.48 -13.31 4.19
CA SER A 279 27.12 -11.92 4.55
C SER A 279 26.23 -11.25 3.51
N GLU A 280 26.47 -11.48 2.22
CA GLU A 280 25.68 -10.91 1.11
C GLU A 280 24.21 -11.37 1.17
N GLU A 281 23.95 -12.66 1.45
CA GLU A 281 22.58 -13.19 1.55
C GLU A 281 21.85 -12.66 2.78
N ILE A 282 22.57 -12.47 3.89
CA ILE A 282 22.03 -11.88 5.12
C ILE A 282 21.63 -10.42 4.87
N GLU A 283 22.50 -9.62 4.25
CA GLU A 283 22.22 -8.21 3.95
C GLU A 283 21.00 -8.04 3.02
N GLU A 284 20.88 -8.90 2.01
CA GLU A 284 19.71 -8.96 1.13
C GLU A 284 18.42 -9.27 1.92
N LEU A 285 18.47 -10.28 2.79
CA LEU A 285 17.32 -10.68 3.62
C LEU A 285 16.91 -9.59 4.60
N VAL A 286 17.87 -8.99 5.30
CA VAL A 286 17.61 -7.90 6.24
C VAL A 286 17.01 -6.70 5.51
N THR A 287 17.52 -6.36 4.32
CA THR A 287 16.92 -5.32 3.48
C THR A 287 15.48 -5.67 3.11
N ALA A 288 15.22 -6.91 2.71
CA ALA A 288 13.87 -7.38 2.37
C ALA A 288 12.90 -7.32 3.57
N VAL A 289 13.39 -7.59 4.80
CA VAL A 289 12.60 -7.45 6.03
C VAL A 289 12.08 -6.02 6.20
N PHE A 290 12.97 -5.03 6.09
CA PHE A 290 12.59 -3.63 6.28
C PHE A 290 11.73 -3.07 5.14
N LEU A 291 11.96 -3.51 3.90
CA LEU A 291 11.08 -3.18 2.78
C LEU A 291 9.65 -3.70 3.00
N ALA A 292 9.51 -4.97 3.36
CA ALA A 292 8.20 -5.56 3.66
C ALA A 292 7.52 -4.89 4.87
N ALA A 293 8.29 -4.50 5.90
CA ALA A 293 7.77 -3.75 7.05
C ALA A 293 7.23 -2.37 6.64
N GLY A 294 7.93 -1.65 5.76
CA GLY A 294 7.48 -0.37 5.21
C GLY A 294 6.20 -0.51 4.36
N ASP A 295 6.12 -1.54 3.51
CA ASP A 295 4.93 -1.85 2.73
C ASP A 295 3.73 -2.16 3.65
N SER A 296 3.96 -3.00 4.66
CA SER A 296 2.98 -3.35 5.69
C SER A 296 2.43 -2.11 6.40
N PHE A 297 3.30 -1.23 6.86
CA PHE A 297 2.89 0.01 7.53
C PHE A 297 2.08 0.92 6.60
N SER A 298 2.43 0.98 5.31
CA SER A 298 1.69 1.76 4.32
C SER A 298 0.23 1.29 4.18
N TYR A 299 -0.05 -0.01 4.27
CA TYR A 299 -1.42 -0.55 4.29
C TYR A 299 -2.16 -0.19 5.58
N VAL A 300 -1.49 -0.19 6.73
CA VAL A 300 -2.07 0.30 7.99
C VAL A 300 -2.44 1.78 7.84
N GLN A 301 -1.52 2.62 7.38
CA GLN A 301 -1.78 4.03 7.14
C GLN A 301 -2.95 4.24 6.18
N GLN A 302 -3.03 3.46 5.09
CA GLN A 302 -4.17 3.52 4.17
C GLN A 302 -5.48 3.23 4.89
N SER A 303 -5.54 2.24 5.77
CA SER A 303 -6.75 1.94 6.54
C SER A 303 -7.18 3.12 7.42
N PHE A 304 -6.25 3.79 8.10
CA PHE A 304 -6.54 4.98 8.90
C PHE A 304 -6.93 6.20 8.04
N ARG A 305 -6.31 6.39 6.86
CA ARG A 305 -6.75 7.41 5.89
C ARG A 305 -8.19 7.17 5.44
N LEU A 306 -8.56 5.92 5.18
CA LEU A 306 -9.94 5.54 4.84
C LEU A 306 -10.91 5.67 6.02
N LEU A 307 -10.43 5.57 7.26
CA LEU A 307 -11.24 5.78 8.46
C LEU A 307 -11.62 7.27 8.65
N ARG A 308 -10.77 8.21 8.27
CA ARG A 308 -10.95 9.66 8.52
C ARG A 308 -12.35 10.20 8.24
N PRO A 309 -13.00 9.92 7.08
CA PRO A 309 -14.38 10.38 6.86
C PRO A 309 -15.36 9.87 7.92
N LEU A 310 -15.18 8.64 8.41
CA LEU A 310 -16.08 7.99 9.37
C LEU A 310 -15.99 8.57 10.79
N LEU A 311 -14.92 9.32 11.09
CA LEU A 311 -14.75 10.06 12.35
C LEU A 311 -15.48 11.42 12.34
N ILE A 312 -15.98 11.84 11.18
CA ILE A 312 -16.79 13.04 11.01
C ILE A 312 -18.25 12.59 10.91
N LEU A 313 -18.86 12.39 12.08
CA LEU A 313 -20.30 12.15 12.24
C LEU A 313 -21.05 13.48 12.47
#